data_AF-A0A6J2PF11-F1
#
_entry.id   AF-A0A6J2PF11-F1
#
_cell.length_a   1.000
_cell.length_b   1.000
_cell.length_c   1.000
_cell.angle_alpha   90.00
_cell.angle_beta   90.00
_cell.angle_gamma   90.00
#
_symmetry.space_group_name_H-M   'P 1'
#
loop_
_entity.id
_entity.type
_entity.pdbx_description
1 polymer ?
#
loop_
_entity_poly.entity_id
_entity_poly.type
_entity_poly.pdbx_seq_one_letter_code
_entity_poly.pdbx_strand_id
1 'polypeptide(L)'
;MEPRLSGDGKPSVSWFLGPVLVFSALTVLVSCHGTCKHRAPSPDEVVHHVYLKPERLTKRSSPDDLQLKIKIIYDHSVDQLPADKRRLVKDQLFPQAIDYLQRTFSVRRKVGPVLLSRQCSTNQYLRKRDDPHRYCQDACADVTRCGPVVVPQHHLQQCKVCSESGKTCGPLGPPDGPGVEGSDFVLYVSGITTERCGQENIVAYAAYCQLEAELDRPIAGYANLCPAMISSQPQEFEGMLSTVKHEIIHALGFSAGPVCLLPRR
;
A
#
# COMPACT_ATOMS: atom_id res chain seq x y z
N MET A 1 -63.26 -3.33 -67.51
CA MET A 1 -64.62 -3.66 -67.05
C MET A 1 -64.51 -4.08 -65.59
N GLU A 2 -64.93 -3.22 -64.68
CA GLU A 2 -65.47 -3.61 -63.36
C GLU A 2 -66.55 -4.71 -63.55
N PRO A 3 -66.96 -5.55 -62.55
CA PRO A 3 -66.99 -5.25 -61.10
C PRO A 3 -66.84 -6.45 -60.09
N ARG A 4 -66.73 -6.09 -58.80
CA ARG A 4 -67.44 -6.59 -57.58
C ARG A 4 -67.47 -8.09 -57.15
N LEU A 5 -67.14 -8.23 -55.85
CA LEU A 5 -67.82 -8.96 -54.74
C LEU A 5 -68.07 -10.47 -54.84
N SER A 6 -67.44 -11.24 -53.94
CA SER A 6 -68.10 -11.89 -52.78
C SER A 6 -67.12 -12.85 -52.08
N GLY A 7 -67.21 -12.90 -50.75
CA GLY A 7 -66.30 -13.66 -49.90
C GLY A 7 -66.59 -15.16 -49.82
N ASP A 8 -65.70 -15.89 -49.16
CA ASP A 8 -66.07 -16.98 -48.26
C ASP A 8 -64.93 -17.37 -47.30
N GLY A 9 -65.30 -17.92 -46.15
CA GLY A 9 -64.56 -17.90 -44.89
C GLY A 9 -63.25 -18.70 -44.76
N LYS A 10 -62.45 -18.27 -43.78
CA LYS A 10 -61.29 -19.00 -43.24
C LYS A 10 -61.49 -19.22 -41.73
N PRO A 11 -61.21 -20.42 -41.18
CA PRO A 11 -61.40 -20.69 -39.77
C PRO A 11 -60.26 -20.13 -38.92
N SER A 12 -60.66 -19.75 -37.71
CA SER A 12 -59.90 -19.24 -36.58
C SER A 12 -58.80 -20.21 -36.10
N VAL A 13 -57.61 -19.68 -35.82
CA VAL A 13 -56.68 -20.26 -34.83
C VAL A 13 -56.15 -19.14 -33.95
N SER A 14 -56.41 -19.33 -32.66
CA SER A 14 -56.17 -18.47 -31.50
C SER A 14 -54.72 -17.98 -31.37
N TRP A 15 -54.56 -16.68 -31.12
CA TRP A 15 -53.33 -16.06 -30.64
C TRP A 15 -53.11 -16.41 -29.16
N PHE A 16 -51.97 -17.02 -28.84
CA PHE A 16 -51.46 -17.05 -27.47
C PHE A 16 -50.44 -15.90 -27.30
N LEU A 17 -50.88 -14.81 -26.67
CA LEU A 17 -50.01 -13.76 -26.15
C LEU A 17 -49.41 -14.24 -24.82
N GLY A 18 -48.16 -14.72 -24.85
CA GLY A 18 -47.35 -14.89 -23.65
C GLY A 18 -46.70 -13.57 -23.22
N PRO A 19 -46.61 -13.25 -21.93
CA PRO A 19 -45.99 -12.02 -21.47
C PRO A 19 -44.48 -12.06 -21.71
N VAL A 20 -43.98 -11.15 -22.55
CA VAL A 20 -42.55 -10.91 -22.70
C VAL A 20 -42.05 -10.24 -21.42
N LEU A 21 -41.44 -11.03 -20.54
CA LEU A 21 -40.64 -10.52 -19.43
C LEU A 21 -39.40 -9.82 -20.01
N VAL A 22 -39.49 -8.50 -20.13
CA VAL A 22 -38.33 -7.66 -20.40
C VAL A 22 -37.49 -7.62 -19.12
N PHE A 23 -36.51 -8.52 -19.03
CA PHE A 23 -35.44 -8.41 -18.05
C PHE A 23 -34.63 -7.16 -18.37
N SER A 24 -34.97 -6.06 -17.70
CA SER A 24 -34.13 -4.86 -17.71
C SER A 24 -32.84 -5.21 -16.96
N ALA A 25 -31.84 -5.67 -17.70
CA ALA A 25 -30.49 -5.82 -17.19
C ALA A 25 -29.96 -4.42 -16.85
N LEU A 26 -30.06 -4.02 -15.57
CA LEU A 26 -29.25 -2.93 -15.05
C LEU A 26 -27.79 -3.40 -15.17
N THR A 27 -27.14 -3.01 -16.26
CA THR A 27 -25.69 -3.07 -16.35
C THR A 27 -25.16 -2.08 -15.32
N VAL A 28 -24.76 -2.60 -14.16
CA VAL A 28 -23.89 -1.87 -13.25
C VAL A 28 -22.59 -1.65 -14.01
N LEU A 29 -22.45 -0.47 -14.61
CA LEU A 29 -21.18 0.00 -15.12
C LEU A 29 -20.26 0.12 -13.91
N VAL A 30 -19.50 -0.94 -13.64
CA VAL A 30 -18.30 -0.85 -12.81
C VAL A 30 -17.39 0.10 -13.55
N SER A 31 -17.41 1.36 -13.12
CA SER A 31 -16.50 2.37 -13.63
C SER A 31 -15.11 2.01 -13.12
N CYS A 32 -14.41 1.14 -13.85
CA CYS A 32 -12.97 1.01 -13.72
C CYS A 32 -12.40 2.39 -14.05
N HIS A 33 -12.07 3.16 -13.01
CA HIS A 33 -11.15 4.27 -13.16
C HIS A 33 -9.92 3.75 -13.89
N GLY A 34 -9.38 4.54 -14.82
CA GLY A 34 -8.49 4.10 -15.91
C GLY A 34 -7.36 3.15 -15.50
N THR A 35 -6.75 2.50 -16.49
CA THR A 35 -5.65 1.55 -16.29
C THR A 35 -4.63 2.09 -15.27
N CYS A 36 -4.53 1.40 -14.13
CA CYS A 36 -3.60 1.80 -13.07
C CYS A 36 -2.17 1.73 -13.60
N LYS A 37 -1.45 2.87 -13.55
CA LYS A 37 -0.03 2.98 -13.90
C LYS A 37 0.84 2.87 -12.65
N HIS A 38 0.67 1.80 -11.88
CA HIS A 38 1.50 1.57 -10.71
C HIS A 38 2.94 1.27 -11.10
N ARG A 39 3.89 1.97 -10.47
CA ARG A 39 5.32 1.69 -10.57
C ARG A 39 5.80 1.03 -9.28
N ALA A 40 6.11 -0.25 -9.37
CA ALA A 40 6.75 -0.98 -8.28
C ALA A 40 8.09 -0.31 -7.89
N PRO A 41 8.46 -0.34 -6.60
CA PRO A 41 9.72 0.22 -6.14
C PRO A 41 10.90 -0.54 -6.77
N SER A 42 12.00 0.15 -7.07
CA SER A 42 13.22 -0.51 -7.54
C SER A 42 13.88 -1.31 -6.41
N PRO A 43 14.74 -2.29 -6.71
CA PRO A 43 15.49 -3.03 -5.68
C PRO A 43 16.30 -2.13 -4.75
N ASP A 44 16.78 -0.99 -5.26
CA ASP A 44 17.53 0.01 -4.49
C ASP A 44 16.64 0.88 -3.57
N GLU A 45 15.34 0.96 -3.86
CA GLU A 45 14.35 1.67 -3.06
C GLU A 45 13.84 0.81 -1.87
N VAL A 46 14.15 -0.48 -1.84
CA VAL A 46 13.61 -1.44 -0.85
C VAL A 46 14.69 -2.07 0.01
N VAL A 47 14.55 -1.94 1.33
CA VAL A 47 15.37 -2.69 2.29
C VAL A 47 14.69 -4.04 2.59
N HIS A 48 15.28 -5.10 2.06
CA HIS A 48 14.81 -6.47 2.32
C HIS A 48 15.41 -7.07 3.58
N HIS A 49 14.75 -8.11 4.09
CA HIS A 49 15.17 -8.90 5.25
C HIS A 49 15.48 -8.11 6.51
N VAL A 50 14.57 -7.23 6.87
CA VAL A 50 14.59 -6.54 8.15
C VAL A 50 14.23 -7.54 9.24
N TYR A 51 15.12 -7.70 10.22
CA TYR A 51 14.84 -8.55 11.36
C TYR A 51 13.86 -7.86 12.30
N LEU A 52 12.78 -8.56 12.63
CA LEU A 52 11.82 -8.14 13.62
C LEU A 52 11.79 -9.17 14.74
N LYS A 53 11.85 -8.69 15.98
CA LYS A 53 11.75 -9.56 17.14
C LYS A 53 10.33 -10.13 17.22
N PRO A 54 10.14 -11.46 17.21
CA PRO A 54 8.82 -12.05 17.34
C PRO A 54 8.20 -11.64 18.67
N GLU A 55 6.93 -11.23 18.65
CA GLU A 55 6.17 -11.08 19.88
C GLU A 55 5.87 -12.47 20.44
N ARG A 56 6.07 -12.67 21.75
CA ARG A 56 5.88 -13.97 22.40
C ARG A 56 4.39 -14.23 22.55
N LEU A 57 3.75 -14.71 21.49
CA LEU A 57 2.32 -14.99 21.46
C LEU A 57 1.95 -16.05 22.51
N THR A 58 1.02 -15.73 23.41
CA THR A 58 0.37 -16.71 24.27
C THR A 58 -0.54 -17.62 23.43
N LYS A 59 -0.64 -18.90 23.77
CA LYS A 59 -1.29 -20.00 23.01
C LYS A 59 -2.80 -19.81 22.70
N ARG A 60 -3.39 -18.66 23.05
CA ARG A 60 -4.79 -18.26 22.80
C ARG A 60 -4.84 -16.83 22.29
N SER A 61 -4.37 -16.58 21.06
CA SER A 61 -4.65 -15.31 20.39
C SER A 61 -6.09 -15.35 19.88
N SER A 62 -6.88 -14.33 20.17
CA SER A 62 -8.21 -14.15 19.58
C SER A 62 -8.10 -13.77 18.08
N PRO A 63 -9.15 -13.93 17.27
CA PRO A 63 -9.14 -13.44 15.89
C PRO A 63 -8.85 -11.93 15.78
N ASP A 64 -9.33 -11.14 16.75
CA ASP A 64 -9.04 -9.70 16.85
C ASP A 64 -7.55 -9.42 17.12
N ASP A 65 -6.85 -10.36 17.75
CA ASP A 65 -5.40 -10.27 17.93
C ASP A 65 -4.61 -10.50 16.64
N LEU A 66 -5.24 -10.87 15.54
CA LEU A 66 -4.57 -11.03 14.25
C LEU A 66 -4.98 -9.96 13.24
N GLN A 67 -5.80 -8.99 13.65
CA GLN A 67 -6.14 -7.87 12.79
C GLN A 67 -4.89 -7.04 12.44
N LEU A 68 -4.73 -6.68 11.16
CA LEU A 68 -3.64 -5.83 10.71
C LEU A 68 -3.70 -4.47 11.44
N LYS A 69 -2.57 -4.03 12.00
CA LYS A 69 -2.45 -2.70 12.62
C LYS A 69 -1.54 -1.81 11.79
N ILE A 70 -2.11 -0.76 11.19
CA ILE A 70 -1.37 0.23 10.41
C ILE A 70 -1.20 1.50 11.24
N LYS A 71 0.04 1.95 11.41
CA LYS A 71 0.33 3.22 12.08
C LYS A 71 0.76 4.25 11.05
N ILE A 72 0.03 5.36 10.99
CA ILE A 72 0.33 6.46 10.08
C ILE A 72 1.34 7.41 10.73
N ILE A 73 2.34 7.82 9.95
CA ILE A 73 3.28 8.87 10.30
C ILE A 73 3.20 9.92 9.20
N TYR A 74 2.69 11.11 9.55
CA TYR A 74 2.60 12.22 8.60
C TYR A 74 3.94 12.96 8.53
N ASP A 75 4.44 13.16 7.32
CA ASP A 75 5.53 14.08 7.03
C ASP A 75 5.05 15.53 7.16
N HIS A 76 5.98 16.42 7.50
CA HIS A 76 5.74 17.86 7.66
C HIS A 76 5.13 18.52 6.40
N SER A 77 5.35 17.96 5.21
CA SER A 77 4.72 18.42 3.96
C SER A 77 3.19 18.40 4.02
N VAL A 78 2.59 17.48 4.78
CA VAL A 78 1.13 17.43 4.97
C VAL A 78 0.65 18.61 5.81
N ASP A 79 1.46 19.08 6.76
CA ASP A 79 1.13 20.23 7.59
C ASP A 79 1.22 21.56 6.82
N GLN A 80 1.99 21.58 5.73
CA GLN A 80 2.14 22.72 4.81
C GLN A 80 1.01 22.81 3.77
N LEU A 81 0.14 21.80 3.67
CA LEU A 81 -1.02 21.87 2.79
C LEU A 81 -2.01 22.95 3.25
N PRO A 82 -2.80 23.55 2.31
CA PRO A 82 -3.96 24.36 2.65
C PRO A 82 -4.86 23.70 3.69
N ALA A 83 -5.46 24.49 4.58
CA ALA A 83 -6.13 23.98 5.77
C ALA A 83 -7.27 22.99 5.47
N ASP A 84 -8.01 23.21 4.38
CA ASP A 84 -9.04 22.30 3.88
C ASP A 84 -8.46 20.96 3.42
N LYS A 85 -7.40 20.98 2.61
CA LYS A 85 -6.70 19.78 2.14
C LYS A 85 -6.03 19.01 3.28
N ARG A 86 -5.42 19.73 4.23
CA ARG A 86 -4.78 19.14 5.42
C ARG A 86 -5.80 18.39 6.27
N ARG A 87 -6.95 19.00 6.57
CA ARG A 87 -8.04 18.34 7.31
C ARG A 87 -8.59 17.15 6.54
N LEU A 88 -8.81 17.30 5.24
CA LEU A 88 -9.25 16.19 4.39
C LEU A 88 -8.30 14.98 4.50
N VAL A 89 -6.99 15.20 4.41
CA VAL A 89 -5.97 14.14 4.48
C VAL A 89 -5.88 13.52 5.89
N LYS A 90 -5.80 14.35 6.93
CA LYS A 90 -5.53 13.90 8.32
C LYS A 90 -6.77 13.37 9.03
N ASP A 91 -7.95 13.93 8.74
CA ASP A 91 -9.16 13.68 9.51
C ASP A 91 -10.16 12.79 8.76
N GLN A 92 -10.06 12.67 7.44
CA GLN A 92 -11.03 11.94 6.61
C GLN A 92 -10.39 10.83 5.77
N LEU A 93 -9.57 11.16 4.77
CA LEU A 93 -9.11 10.19 3.76
C LEU A 93 -8.33 9.02 4.37
N PHE A 94 -7.22 9.30 5.05
CA PHE A 94 -6.38 8.23 5.61
C PHE A 94 -7.03 7.49 6.77
N PRO A 95 -7.65 8.15 7.77
CA PRO A 95 -8.34 7.44 8.84
C PRO A 95 -9.41 6.47 8.32
N GLN A 96 -10.23 6.89 7.35
CA GLN A 96 -11.28 6.03 6.78
C GLN A 96 -10.69 4.90 5.92
N ALA A 97 -9.63 5.18 5.15
CA ALA A 97 -8.96 4.15 4.36
C ALA A 97 -8.30 3.09 5.26
N ILE A 98 -7.62 3.51 6.32
CA ILE A 98 -6.97 2.60 7.27
C ILE A 98 -8.00 1.79 8.06
N ASP A 99 -9.08 2.40 8.56
CA ASP A 99 -10.14 1.65 9.26
C ASP A 99 -10.71 0.54 8.37
N TYR A 100 -10.99 0.85 7.10
CA TYR A 100 -11.43 -0.14 6.11
C TYR A 100 -10.41 -1.28 5.94
N LEU A 101 -9.13 -0.96 5.71
CA LEU A 101 -8.10 -1.95 5.44
C LEU A 101 -7.77 -2.80 6.66
N GLN A 102 -7.73 -2.22 7.85
CA GLN A 102 -7.53 -2.98 9.09
C GLN A 102 -8.68 -3.95 9.34
N ARG A 103 -9.93 -3.60 9.03
CA ARG A 103 -11.07 -4.54 9.10
C ARG A 103 -11.04 -5.62 8.02
N THR A 104 -10.37 -5.36 6.92
CA THR A 104 -10.31 -6.25 5.76
C THR A 104 -9.19 -7.29 5.87
N PHE A 105 -8.05 -6.92 6.47
CA PHE A 105 -6.85 -7.76 6.48
C PHE A 105 -6.48 -8.26 7.88
N SER A 106 -6.02 -9.52 7.92
CA SER A 106 -5.42 -10.13 9.10
C SER A 106 -3.99 -10.57 8.80
N VAL A 107 -3.13 -10.51 9.81
CA VAL A 107 -1.73 -10.95 9.75
C VAL A 107 -1.57 -12.37 10.28
N ARG A 108 -0.59 -13.11 9.75
CA ARG A 108 -0.28 -14.47 10.23
C ARG A 108 0.40 -14.48 11.60
N ARG A 109 1.16 -13.43 11.91
CA ARG A 109 1.93 -13.28 13.13
C ARG A 109 2.14 -11.79 13.45
N LYS A 110 1.94 -11.43 14.72
CA LYS A 110 2.35 -10.13 15.25
C LYS A 110 3.84 -10.11 15.52
N VAL A 111 4.44 -8.98 15.22
CA VAL A 111 5.83 -8.66 15.52
C VAL A 111 5.84 -7.68 16.69
N GLY A 112 6.96 -7.61 17.41
CA GLY A 112 7.19 -6.53 18.36
C GLY A 112 7.21 -5.16 17.66
N PRO A 113 7.66 -4.09 18.35
CA PRO A 113 7.74 -2.77 17.76
C PRO A 113 8.44 -2.80 16.38
N VAL A 114 7.83 -2.17 15.37
CA VAL A 114 8.41 -2.11 14.03
C VAL A 114 9.63 -1.21 14.08
N LEU A 115 10.80 -1.82 13.95
CA LEU A 115 12.08 -1.14 14.00
C LEU A 115 12.79 -1.35 12.66
N LEU A 116 12.97 -0.26 11.92
CA LEU A 116 13.38 -0.26 10.52
C LEU A 116 14.90 -0.28 10.37
N SER A 117 15.42 -1.06 9.43
CA SER A 117 16.86 -1.07 9.16
C SER A 117 17.29 0.19 8.41
N ARG A 118 18.52 0.65 8.65
CA ARG A 118 19.11 1.76 7.89
C ARG A 118 19.48 1.32 6.48
N GLN A 119 19.38 2.24 5.52
CA GLN A 119 19.90 2.05 4.17
C GLN A 119 21.44 2.10 4.18
N CYS A 120 22.08 1.36 3.28
CA CYS A 120 23.54 1.40 3.10
C CYS A 120 23.93 2.52 2.15
N SER A 121 25.06 3.18 2.39
CA SER A 121 25.53 4.29 1.55
C SER A 121 25.78 3.86 0.09
N THR A 122 26.24 2.62 -0.09
CA THR A 122 26.54 2.03 -1.40
C THR A 122 25.47 1.06 -1.91
N ASN A 123 24.34 0.91 -1.19
CA ASN A 123 23.35 -0.17 -1.41
C ASN A 123 23.95 -1.60 -1.44
N GLN A 124 25.16 -1.79 -0.90
CA GLN A 124 25.78 -3.09 -0.77
C GLN A 124 25.49 -3.68 0.61
N TYR A 125 24.84 -4.83 0.61
CA TYR A 125 24.39 -5.52 1.81
C TYR A 125 25.09 -6.88 1.93
N LEU A 126 25.65 -7.13 3.10
CA LEU A 126 26.30 -8.38 3.48
C LEU A 126 25.42 -9.18 4.45
N ARG A 127 25.56 -10.50 4.38
CA ARG A 127 24.91 -11.45 5.29
C ARG A 127 25.96 -12.23 6.04
N LYS A 128 25.81 -12.31 7.34
CA LYS A 128 26.64 -13.16 8.19
C LYS A 128 25.92 -14.50 8.42
N ARG A 129 26.69 -15.59 8.44
CA ARG A 129 26.15 -16.90 8.82
C ARG A 129 25.68 -16.84 10.28
N ASP A 130 24.50 -17.41 10.55
CA ASP A 130 23.89 -17.48 11.89
C ASP A 130 23.47 -16.15 12.52
N ASP A 131 23.41 -15.07 11.74
CA ASP A 131 22.85 -13.78 12.16
C ASP A 131 21.67 -13.41 11.26
N PRO A 132 20.46 -13.14 11.82
CA PRO A 132 19.31 -12.77 11.02
C PRO A 132 19.39 -11.35 10.45
N HIS A 133 20.37 -10.53 10.88
CA HIS A 133 20.51 -9.16 10.42
C HIS A 133 21.32 -9.04 9.14
N ARG A 134 20.98 -8.03 8.34
CA ARG A 134 21.81 -7.54 7.24
C ARG A 134 22.77 -6.48 7.74
N TYR A 135 23.95 -6.45 7.12
CA TYR A 135 25.01 -5.50 7.40
C TYR A 135 25.28 -4.67 6.15
N CYS A 136 25.54 -3.39 6.33
CA CYS A 136 26.07 -2.56 5.26
C CYS A 136 27.54 -2.83 5.05
N GLN A 137 27.97 -2.80 3.79
CA GLN A 137 29.39 -2.71 3.48
C GLN A 137 29.88 -1.31 3.85
N ASP A 138 30.83 -1.25 4.78
CA ASP A 138 31.53 -0.06 5.30
C ASP A 138 30.67 0.95 6.08
N ALA A 139 29.57 1.46 5.52
CA ALA A 139 28.76 2.50 6.15
C ALA A 139 27.25 2.42 5.83
N CYS A 140 26.42 2.83 6.80
CA CYS A 140 25.03 3.19 6.51
C CYS A 140 24.97 4.58 5.88
N ALA A 141 23.90 4.84 5.12
CA ALA A 141 23.55 6.18 4.67
C ALA A 141 23.20 7.07 5.87
N ASP A 142 23.59 8.35 5.79
CA ASP A 142 23.27 9.36 6.81
C ASP A 142 21.76 9.52 7.01
N VAL A 143 21.00 9.35 5.91
CA VAL A 143 19.55 9.49 5.87
C VAL A 143 18.94 8.23 5.29
N THR A 144 18.05 7.59 6.05
CA THR A 144 17.22 6.49 5.56
C THR A 144 15.88 7.04 5.08
N ARG A 145 15.47 6.67 3.86
CA ARG A 145 14.24 7.14 3.23
C ARG A 145 13.24 6.01 3.01
N CYS A 146 11.97 6.35 3.10
CA CYS A 146 10.86 5.52 2.67
C CYS A 146 10.06 6.30 1.62
N GLY A 147 10.38 6.08 0.34
CA GLY A 147 9.93 6.95 -0.75
C GLY A 147 10.44 8.38 -0.57
N PRO A 148 9.58 9.42 -0.68
CA PRO A 148 10.00 10.80 -0.53
C PRO A 148 10.24 11.20 0.95
N VAL A 149 9.82 10.38 1.92
CA VAL A 149 9.84 10.70 3.35
C VAL A 149 11.14 10.26 3.99
N VAL A 150 11.69 11.11 4.86
CA VAL A 150 12.82 10.77 5.74
C VAL A 150 12.30 10.02 6.96
N VAL A 151 12.84 8.83 7.22
CA VAL A 151 12.45 8.01 8.36
C VAL A 151 13.02 8.62 9.65
N PRO A 152 12.18 8.88 10.68
CA PRO A 152 12.66 9.40 11.95
C PRO A 152 13.69 8.48 12.62
N GLN A 153 14.72 9.05 13.25
CA GLN A 153 15.80 8.28 13.88
C GLN A 153 15.30 7.32 14.96
N HIS A 154 14.22 7.67 15.68
CA HIS A 154 13.64 6.82 16.72
C HIS A 154 12.86 5.61 16.17
N HIS A 155 12.62 5.53 14.85
CA HIS A 155 12.06 4.33 14.19
C HIS A 155 13.16 3.40 13.66
N LEU A 156 14.43 3.81 13.70
CA LEU A 156 15.53 3.11 13.06
C LEU A 156 16.30 2.23 14.04
N GLN A 157 16.78 1.10 13.53
CA GLN A 157 17.80 0.27 14.15
C GLN A 157 19.14 1.01 14.18
N GLN A 158 20.01 0.61 15.11
CA GLN A 158 21.42 0.93 15.11
C GLN A 158 22.04 0.49 13.78
N CYS A 159 22.94 1.29 13.24
CA CYS A 159 23.64 0.93 12.01
C CYS A 159 24.45 -0.33 12.24
N LYS A 160 24.38 -1.30 11.32
CA LYS A 160 25.16 -2.54 11.36
C LYS A 160 26.06 -2.56 10.14
N VAL A 161 27.36 -2.54 10.36
CA VAL A 161 28.36 -2.47 9.29
C VAL A 161 29.31 -3.65 9.36
N CYS A 162 29.78 -4.07 8.19
CA CYS A 162 30.90 -4.97 8.04
C CYS A 162 31.97 -4.27 7.20
N SER A 163 33.24 -4.49 7.53
CA SER A 163 34.34 -4.13 6.64
C SER A 163 34.15 -4.75 5.26
N GLU A 164 34.66 -4.13 4.19
CA GLU A 164 34.71 -4.68 2.83
C GLU A 164 35.08 -6.18 2.76
N SER A 165 36.06 -6.63 3.57
CA SER A 165 36.47 -8.05 3.63
C SER A 165 35.44 -9.01 4.27
N GLY A 166 34.35 -8.49 4.84
CA GLY A 166 33.35 -9.24 5.60
C GLY A 166 33.83 -9.82 6.94
N LYS A 167 35.09 -9.57 7.34
CA LYS A 167 35.72 -10.19 8.52
C LYS A 167 35.33 -9.52 9.83
N THR A 168 35.18 -8.19 9.82
CA THR A 168 34.88 -7.41 11.03
C THR A 168 33.51 -6.78 10.86
N CYS A 169 32.56 -7.19 11.70
CA CYS A 169 31.18 -6.70 11.67
C CYS A 169 30.76 -6.23 13.05
N GLY A 170 30.03 -5.13 13.10
CA GLY A 170 29.56 -4.60 14.38
C GLY A 170 28.55 -3.47 14.22
N PRO A 171 27.93 -3.08 15.34
CA PRO A 171 27.10 -1.90 15.39
C PRO A 171 27.95 -0.62 15.26
N LEU A 172 27.37 0.41 14.65
CA LEU A 172 27.95 1.74 14.51
C LEU A 172 26.91 2.81 14.89
N GLY A 173 27.37 3.87 15.55
CA GLY A 173 26.52 5.02 15.88
C GLY A 173 25.53 4.77 17.02
N PRO A 174 24.45 5.57 17.11
CA PRO A 174 23.51 5.51 18.22
C PRO A 174 22.79 4.16 18.30
N PRO A 175 22.37 3.73 19.50
CA PRO A 175 21.63 2.48 19.67
C PRO A 175 20.27 2.52 18.95
N ASP A 176 19.62 1.35 18.92
CA ASP A 176 18.26 1.19 18.41
C ASP A 176 17.32 2.25 18.99
N GLY A 177 16.49 2.85 18.14
CA GLY A 177 15.35 3.64 18.58
C GLY A 177 14.27 2.77 19.24
N PRO A 178 13.27 3.38 19.88
CA PRO A 178 12.11 2.66 20.43
C PRO A 178 11.31 1.90 19.36
N GLY A 179 11.42 2.29 18.08
CA GLY A 179 10.58 1.73 17.01
C GLY A 179 9.14 2.23 17.10
N VAL A 180 8.29 1.65 16.26
CA VAL A 180 6.85 1.96 16.24
C VAL A 180 6.09 0.85 16.96
N GLU A 181 5.66 1.14 18.18
CA GLU A 181 4.89 0.18 18.98
C GLU A 181 3.46 -0.01 18.45
N GLY A 182 2.94 -1.23 18.63
CA GLY A 182 1.55 -1.58 18.38
C GLY A 182 1.14 -1.60 16.91
N SER A 183 2.10 -1.65 15.98
CA SER A 183 1.88 -1.71 14.54
C SER A 183 2.45 -2.97 13.93
N ASP A 184 1.78 -3.51 12.92
CA ASP A 184 2.33 -4.52 12.00
C ASP A 184 2.92 -3.88 10.75
N PHE A 185 2.45 -2.67 10.42
CA PHE A 185 2.87 -1.90 9.25
C PHE A 185 2.91 -0.40 9.57
N VAL A 186 3.97 0.29 9.16
CA VAL A 186 4.13 1.74 9.31
C VAL A 186 3.96 2.42 7.96
N LEU A 187 2.99 3.32 7.85
CA LEU A 187 2.72 4.07 6.63
C LEU A 187 3.17 5.52 6.77
N TYR A 188 4.18 5.91 5.98
CA TYR A 188 4.66 7.29 5.89
C TYR A 188 3.85 8.06 4.85
N VAL A 189 3.16 9.12 5.28
CA VAL A 189 2.26 9.88 4.42
C VAL A 189 2.83 11.26 4.15
N SER A 190 2.91 11.64 2.88
CA SER A 190 3.44 12.94 2.45
C SER A 190 2.57 13.64 1.42
N GLY A 191 2.72 14.95 1.35
CA GLY A 191 2.15 15.83 0.32
C GLY A 191 3.26 16.56 -0.43
N ILE A 192 4.19 15.83 -1.05
CA ILE A 192 5.36 16.40 -1.71
C ILE A 192 5.14 16.40 -3.23
N THR A 193 5.40 17.54 -3.87
CA THR A 193 5.47 17.62 -5.34
C THR A 193 6.79 17.00 -5.80
N THR A 194 6.71 15.79 -6.35
CA THR A 194 7.86 15.08 -6.92
C THR A 194 7.79 15.03 -8.44
N GLU A 195 8.84 14.56 -9.10
CA GLU A 195 8.83 14.32 -10.56
C GLU A 195 7.67 13.40 -10.98
N ARG A 196 7.30 12.43 -10.14
CA ARG A 196 6.15 11.54 -10.40
C ARG A 196 4.84 12.32 -10.46
N CYS A 197 4.70 13.39 -9.68
CA CYS A 197 3.51 14.25 -9.73
C CYS A 197 3.40 15.09 -11.01
N GLY A 198 4.50 15.23 -11.76
CA GLY A 198 4.48 15.89 -13.08
C GLY A 198 3.99 14.98 -14.21
N GLN A 199 3.79 13.69 -13.96
CA GLN A 199 3.25 12.77 -14.95
C GLN A 199 1.72 12.88 -15.00
N GLU A 200 1.16 12.87 -16.20
CA GLU A 200 -0.28 13.04 -16.39
C GLU A 200 -1.09 11.99 -15.62
N ASN A 201 -2.13 12.47 -14.91
CA ASN A 201 -3.11 11.67 -14.15
C ASN A 201 -2.59 10.95 -12.90
N ILE A 202 -1.43 11.32 -12.35
CA ILE A 202 -0.99 10.79 -11.04
C ILE A 202 -1.54 11.66 -9.91
N VAL A 203 -2.59 11.16 -9.25
CA VAL A 203 -3.19 11.79 -8.06
C VAL A 203 -2.37 11.49 -6.81
N ALA A 204 -1.95 10.24 -6.69
CA ALA A 204 -1.14 9.74 -5.59
C ALA A 204 -0.31 8.56 -6.08
N TYR A 205 0.72 8.20 -5.31
CA TYR A 205 1.48 6.97 -5.53
C TYR A 205 2.00 6.44 -4.20
N ALA A 206 2.09 5.13 -4.09
CA ALA A 206 2.56 4.45 -2.90
C ALA A 206 3.31 3.17 -3.23
N ALA A 207 4.18 2.77 -2.30
CA ALA A 207 4.88 1.50 -2.36
C ALA A 207 5.40 1.11 -0.96
N TYR A 208 5.75 -0.16 -0.80
CA TYR A 208 6.54 -0.60 0.34
C TYR A 208 7.98 -0.15 0.19
N CYS A 209 8.66 0.06 1.31
CA CYS A 209 10.08 0.40 1.35
C CYS A 209 10.91 -0.57 2.20
N GLN A 210 10.28 -1.34 3.10
CA GLN A 210 10.98 -2.38 3.87
C GLN A 210 10.15 -3.65 4.01
N LEU A 211 10.81 -4.80 3.86
CA LEU A 211 10.23 -6.14 4.01
C LEU A 211 10.91 -6.91 5.15
N GLU A 212 10.14 -7.63 5.97
CA GLU A 212 10.72 -8.47 7.04
C GLU A 212 11.47 -9.68 6.51
N ALA A 213 12.38 -10.21 7.32
CA ALA A 213 13.22 -11.36 6.98
C ALA A 213 12.51 -12.69 6.88
N GLU A 214 11.44 -12.92 7.65
CA GLU A 214 10.82 -14.25 7.76
C GLU A 214 9.78 -14.56 6.68
N LEU A 215 8.91 -13.59 6.34
CA LEU A 215 7.78 -13.81 5.42
C LEU A 215 7.82 -12.87 4.21
N ASP A 216 8.88 -12.07 4.04
CA ASP A 216 8.98 -11.01 3.03
C ASP A 216 7.76 -10.05 3.05
N ARG A 217 7.12 -9.93 4.21
CA ARG A 217 5.95 -9.07 4.42
C ARG A 217 6.39 -7.61 4.49
N PRO A 218 5.69 -6.69 3.81
CA PRO A 218 5.89 -5.25 4.02
C PRO A 218 5.65 -4.85 5.47
N ILE A 219 6.62 -4.14 6.05
CA ILE A 219 6.54 -3.63 7.43
C ILE A 219 6.58 -2.10 7.46
N ALA A 220 7.04 -1.48 6.38
CA ALA A 220 6.92 -0.06 6.15
C ALA A 220 6.69 0.23 4.67
N GLY A 221 5.92 1.27 4.43
CA GLY A 221 5.70 1.82 3.11
C GLY A 221 5.35 3.29 3.19
N TYR A 222 5.17 3.90 2.04
CA TYR A 222 4.84 5.30 1.93
C TYR A 222 3.65 5.51 1.00
N ALA A 223 2.92 6.59 1.22
CA ALA A 223 1.90 7.10 0.31
C ALA A 223 2.08 8.60 0.15
N ASN A 224 2.32 9.05 -1.08
CA ASN A 224 2.45 10.46 -1.41
C ASN A 224 1.26 10.92 -2.22
N LEU A 225 0.57 11.95 -1.74
CA LEU A 225 -0.47 12.65 -2.52
C LEU A 225 0.17 13.84 -3.23
N CYS A 226 -0.10 13.98 -4.52
CA CYS A 226 0.39 15.12 -5.29
C CYS A 226 -0.43 16.36 -4.91
N PRO A 227 0.17 17.41 -4.31
CA PRO A 227 -0.59 18.51 -3.68
C PRO A 227 -1.58 19.22 -4.60
N ALA A 228 -1.21 19.38 -5.87
CA ALA A 228 -2.06 19.99 -6.90
C ALA A 228 -3.31 19.16 -7.21
N MET A 229 -3.24 17.84 -7.05
CA MET A 229 -4.31 16.89 -7.38
C MET A 229 -5.22 16.57 -6.19
N ILE A 230 -4.88 17.03 -4.98
CA ILE A 230 -5.77 16.88 -3.82
C ILE A 230 -6.96 17.83 -4.00
N SER A 231 -8.15 17.27 -4.17
CA SER A 231 -9.39 18.02 -4.25
C SER A 231 -10.17 17.94 -2.95
N SER A 232 -10.59 19.09 -2.44
CA SER A 232 -11.47 19.23 -1.27
C SER A 232 -12.95 19.33 -1.64
N GLN A 233 -13.29 19.12 -2.92
CA GLN A 233 -14.68 19.14 -3.37
C GLN A 233 -15.41 17.88 -2.87
N PRO A 234 -16.60 18.01 -2.24
CA PRO A 234 -17.33 16.86 -1.70
C PRO A 234 -17.68 15.79 -2.75
N GLN A 235 -17.89 16.20 -3.99
CA GLN A 235 -18.25 15.30 -5.10
C GLN A 235 -17.09 14.36 -5.49
N GLU A 236 -15.84 14.78 -5.24
CA GLU A 236 -14.63 14.03 -5.57
C GLU A 236 -14.11 13.20 -4.38
N PHE A 237 -14.75 13.32 -3.21
CA PHE A 237 -14.34 12.66 -1.98
C PHE A 237 -14.24 11.13 -2.13
N GLU A 238 -15.27 10.50 -2.70
CA GLU A 238 -15.30 9.04 -2.89
C GLU A 238 -14.20 8.57 -3.85
N GLY A 239 -13.93 9.35 -4.91
CA GLY A 239 -12.83 9.10 -5.83
C GLY A 239 -11.47 9.16 -5.12
N MET A 240 -11.23 10.22 -4.36
CA MET A 240 -10.01 10.41 -3.57
C MET A 240 -9.83 9.31 -2.52
N LEU A 241 -10.90 8.93 -1.81
CA LEU A 241 -10.86 7.85 -0.82
C LEU A 241 -10.54 6.50 -1.46
N SER A 242 -11.13 6.22 -2.63
CA SER A 242 -10.83 5.03 -3.42
C SER A 242 -9.36 5.00 -3.85
N THR A 243 -8.83 6.12 -4.36
CA THR A 243 -7.40 6.26 -4.70
C THR A 243 -6.50 6.02 -3.50
N VAL A 244 -6.79 6.63 -2.34
CA VAL A 244 -5.97 6.42 -1.13
C VAL A 244 -6.00 4.96 -0.68
N LYS A 245 -7.16 4.30 -0.69
CA LYS A 245 -7.26 2.85 -0.40
C LYS A 245 -6.41 2.03 -1.38
N HIS A 246 -6.51 2.33 -2.68
CA HIS A 246 -5.76 1.66 -3.73
C HIS A 246 -4.23 1.80 -3.54
N GLU A 247 -3.76 3.00 -3.24
CA GLU A 247 -2.35 3.26 -2.99
C GLU A 247 -1.85 2.55 -1.71
N ILE A 248 -2.62 2.55 -0.63
CA ILE A 248 -2.22 1.83 0.59
C ILE A 248 -2.15 0.31 0.32
N ILE A 249 -3.04 -0.23 -0.51
CA ILE A 249 -2.98 -1.64 -0.95
C ILE A 249 -1.66 -1.94 -1.68
N HIS A 250 -1.17 -1.02 -2.53
CA HIS A 250 0.16 -1.14 -3.12
C HIS A 250 1.28 -1.12 -2.08
N ALA A 251 1.19 -0.24 -1.07
CA ALA A 251 2.15 -0.19 0.03
C ALA A 251 2.13 -1.47 0.90
N LEU A 252 1.01 -2.18 0.95
CA LEU A 252 0.86 -3.49 1.60
C LEU A 252 1.37 -4.65 0.73
N GLY A 253 1.96 -4.38 -0.44
CA GLY A 253 2.61 -5.38 -1.29
C GLY A 253 1.74 -5.94 -2.41
N PHE A 254 0.49 -5.49 -2.54
CA PHE A 254 -0.39 -5.88 -3.65
C PHE A 254 -0.10 -5.01 -4.87
N SER A 255 0.98 -5.30 -5.57
CA SER A 255 1.30 -4.71 -6.87
C SER A 255 1.34 -5.80 -7.94
N ALA A 256 1.27 -5.45 -9.22
CA ALA A 256 1.43 -6.41 -10.32
C ALA A 256 2.87 -7.02 -10.42
N GLY A 257 3.72 -6.77 -9.41
CA GLY A 257 5.17 -6.99 -9.43
C GLY A 257 5.80 -8.06 -8.52
N PRO A 258 5.13 -8.74 -7.56
CA PRO A 258 5.80 -9.79 -6.78
C PRO A 258 5.18 -11.20 -6.88
N VAL A 259 4.02 -11.40 -7.52
CA VAL A 259 3.45 -12.76 -7.68
C VAL A 259 4.37 -13.68 -8.52
N CYS A 260 5.26 -13.12 -9.33
CA CYS A 260 6.22 -13.89 -10.14
C CYS A 260 7.61 -14.13 -9.51
N LEU A 261 7.91 -13.62 -8.31
CA LEU A 261 9.22 -13.82 -7.66
C LEU A 261 9.16 -14.66 -6.38
N LEU A 262 8.02 -15.28 -6.07
CA LEU A 262 8.04 -16.40 -5.12
C LEU A 262 8.88 -17.52 -5.74
N PRO A 263 10.02 -17.92 -5.13
CA PRO A 263 10.62 -19.19 -5.50
C PRO A 263 9.54 -20.24 -5.23
N ARG A 264 9.14 -20.96 -6.29
CA ARG A 264 8.45 -22.23 -6.11
C ARG A 264 9.31 -23.02 -5.12
N ARG A 265 8.75 -23.31 -3.94
CA ARG A 265 9.30 -24.36 -3.10
C ARG A 265 9.32 -25.67 -3.87
#